data_AF-A0A068FFG6-F1
#
_entry.id   AF-A0A068FFG6-F1
#
_cell.length_a   1.000
_cell.length_b   1.000
_cell.length_c   1.000
_cell.angle_alpha   90.00
_cell.angle_beta   90.00
_cell.angle_gamma   90.00
#
_symmetry.space_group_name_H-M   'P 1'
#
loop_
_entity.id
_entity.type
_entity.pdbx_description
1 polymer ?
#
loop_
_entity_poly.entity_id
_entity_poly.type
_entity_poly.pdbx_seq_one_letter_code
_entity_poly.pdbx_strand_id
1 'polypeptide(L)'
;AASLSGNDDIKIKDVVLRDITPLSLGINTKNNVFSVIIERNTRIPCKKTRTYHTTEDNQDGLEFSIYEGERAVASENHLLGE
;
A
#
# COMPACT_ATOMS: atom_id res chain seq x y z
N ALA A 1 8.94 27.77 -15.06
CA ALA A 1 7.70 28.50 -14.74
C ALA A 1 6.61 28.01 -15.68
N ALA A 2 5.59 27.33 -15.17
CA ALA A 2 4.40 27.04 -15.97
C ALA A 2 3.38 28.13 -15.65
N SER A 3 3.04 28.93 -16.66
CA SER A 3 2.06 30.02 -16.56
C SER A 3 0.68 29.46 -16.88
N LEU A 4 -0.25 29.52 -15.92
CA LEU A 4 -1.67 29.28 -16.15
C LEU A 4 -2.40 30.63 -16.21
N SER A 5 -2.60 31.14 -17.42
CA SER A 5 -3.42 32.31 -17.68
C SER A 5 -4.78 31.91 -18.23
N GLY A 6 -5.83 32.16 -17.45
CA GLY A 6 -7.21 32.30 -17.93
C GLY A 6 -8.04 31.02 -17.89
N ASN A 7 -8.89 30.90 -16.87
CA ASN A 7 -10.32 30.61 -17.00
C ASN A 7 -10.98 30.74 -15.61
N ASP A 8 -11.79 31.79 -15.45
CA ASP A 8 -12.59 32.10 -14.27
C ASP A 8 -13.78 31.14 -14.12
N ASP A 9 -13.55 29.92 -13.64
CA ASP A 9 -14.60 29.00 -13.20
C ASP A 9 -14.63 28.92 -11.67
N ILE A 10 -15.55 29.67 -11.07
CA ILE A 10 -15.86 29.80 -9.62
C ILE A 10 -16.36 28.46 -8.99
N LYS A 11 -16.09 27.32 -9.61
CA LYS A 11 -16.47 25.97 -9.12
C LYS A 11 -15.32 25.15 -8.55
N ILE A 12 -14.08 25.67 -8.51
CA ILE A 12 -12.97 25.02 -7.81
C ILE A 12 -12.87 25.58 -6.39
N LYS A 13 -13.96 25.54 -5.63
CA LYS A 13 -13.91 25.68 -4.18
C LYS A 13 -13.88 24.27 -3.62
N ASP A 14 -12.74 23.92 -3.01
CA ASP A 14 -12.53 22.71 -2.21
C ASP A 14 -12.23 21.40 -2.95
N VAL A 15 -11.36 21.45 -3.97
CA VAL A 15 -10.58 20.25 -4.31
C VAL A 15 -9.52 20.06 -3.22
N VAL A 16 -9.88 19.31 -2.18
CA VAL A 16 -8.89 18.81 -1.22
C VAL A 16 -8.15 17.65 -1.89
N LEU A 17 -6.93 17.90 -2.37
CA LEU A 17 -6.01 16.82 -2.72
C LEU A 17 -5.66 16.09 -1.43
N ARG A 18 -6.33 14.96 -1.22
CA ARG A 18 -6.05 14.07 -0.11
C ARG A 18 -5.10 12.99 -0.64
N ASP A 19 -3.82 13.23 -0.46
CA ASP A 19 -2.78 12.26 -0.78
C ASP A 19 -2.90 11.07 0.16
N ILE A 20 -3.58 10.02 -0.29
CA ILE A 20 -3.82 8.79 0.48
C ILE A 20 -3.56 7.55 -0.38
N THR A 21 -3.21 6.45 0.28
CA THR A 21 -3.15 5.13 -0.36
C THR A 21 -4.56 4.67 -0.78
N PRO A 22 -4.77 4.23 -2.03
CA PRO A 22 -6.09 3.80 -2.50
C PRO A 22 -6.54 2.47 -1.89
N LEU A 23 -5.59 1.54 -1.73
CA LEU A 23 -5.80 0.19 -1.19
C LEU A 23 -4.79 -0.10 -0.08
N SER A 24 -5.06 -1.17 0.68
CA SER A 24 -4.12 -1.66 1.68
C SER A 24 -2.93 -2.35 1.01
N LEU A 25 -1.74 -2.06 1.52
CA LEU A 25 -0.49 -2.65 1.10
C LEU A 25 0.01 -3.58 2.19
N GLY A 26 0.48 -4.75 1.78
CA GLY A 26 0.91 -5.78 2.70
C GLY A 26 1.80 -6.81 2.04
N ILE A 27 2.13 -7.84 2.80
CA ILE A 27 2.97 -8.95 2.34
C ILE A 27 2.23 -10.28 2.48
N ASN A 28 2.68 -11.27 1.72
CA ASN A 28 2.28 -12.65 1.94
C ASN A 28 3.05 -13.27 3.11
N THR A 29 2.33 -13.97 3.98
CA THR A 29 2.91 -14.79 5.06
C THR A 29 2.81 -16.28 4.67
N LYS A 30 3.64 -17.16 5.24
CA LYS A 30 3.72 -18.60 4.91
C LYS A 30 2.38 -19.34 4.74
N ASN A 31 1.32 -18.91 5.43
CA ASN A 31 -0.02 -19.53 5.34
C ASN A 31 -0.94 -18.93 4.25
N ASN A 32 -0.39 -18.22 3.26
CA ASN A 32 -1.15 -17.47 2.26
C ASN A 32 -2.08 -16.39 2.86
N VAL A 33 -1.70 -15.88 4.04
CA VAL A 33 -2.46 -14.85 4.76
C VAL A 33 -1.88 -13.49 4.39
N PHE A 34 -2.74 -12.58 3.96
CA PHE A 34 -2.35 -11.22 3.66
C PHE A 34 -2.11 -10.44 4.96
N SER A 35 -0.85 -10.07 5.20
CA SER A 35 -0.46 -9.27 6.35
C SER A 35 -0.40 -7.80 5.94
N VAL A 36 -1.43 -7.04 6.29
CA VAL A 36 -1.48 -5.60 6.01
C VAL A 36 -0.41 -4.86 6.81
N ILE A 37 0.35 -4.00 6.14
CA ILE A 37 1.37 -3.11 6.73
C ILE A 37 0.92 -1.65 6.66
N ILE A 38 0.36 -1.24 5.52
CA ILE A 38 -0.21 0.09 5.31
C ILE A 38 -1.68 -0.08 4.97
N GLU A 39 -2.57 0.49 5.77
CA GLU A 39 -4.00 0.41 5.54
C GLU A 39 -4.43 1.35 4.40
N ARG A 40 -5.53 1.02 3.73
CA ARG A 40 -6.19 1.94 2.79
C ARG A 40 -6.50 3.29 3.43
N ASN A 41 -6.51 4.33 2.61
CA ASN A 41 -6.71 5.72 3.02
C ASN A 41 -5.63 6.28 3.97
N THR A 42 -4.45 5.65 4.05
CA THR A 42 -3.33 6.19 4.83
C THR A 42 -2.74 7.38 4.10
N ARG A 43 -2.54 8.51 4.79
CA ARG A 43 -1.95 9.73 4.20
C ARG A 43 -0.51 9.49 3.76
N ILE A 44 -0.16 9.84 2.53
CA ILE A 44 1.23 9.83 2.04
C ILE A 44 1.85 11.23 2.20
N PRO A 45 3.15 11.35 2.53
CA PRO A 45 4.12 10.27 2.77
C PRO A 45 3.90 9.54 4.11
N CYS A 46 4.01 8.22 4.12
CA CYS A 46 3.98 7.41 5.34
C CYS A 46 5.09 6.35 5.36
N LYS A 47 5.51 5.96 6.56
CA LYS A 47 6.41 4.82 6.80
C LYS A 47 5.82 3.96 7.91
N LYS A 48 5.64 2.68 7.61
CA LYS A 48 5.23 1.66 8.57
C LYS A 48 6.31 0.58 8.64
N THR A 49 6.47 -0.02 9.80
CA THR A 49 7.48 -1.06 10.03
C THR A 49 6.86 -2.12 10.91
N ARG A 50 7.06 -3.37 10.53
CA ARG A 50 6.53 -4.53 11.26
C ARG A 50 7.61 -5.60 11.28
N THR A 51 7.84 -6.16 12.46
CA THR A 51 8.84 -7.21 12.66
C THR A 51 8.22 -8.55 12.32
N TYR A 52 8.92 -9.34 11.51
CA TYR A 52 8.55 -10.69 11.14
C TYR A 52 9.64 -11.67 11.59
N HIS A 53 9.25 -12.92 11.80
CA HIS A 53 10.13 -14.00 12.23
C HIS A 53 10.03 -15.16 11.25
N THR A 54 11.11 -15.92 11.12
CA THR A 54 11.09 -17.20 10.41
C THR A 54 10.19 -18.18 11.15
N THR A 55 9.52 -19.04 10.40
CA THR A 55 8.60 -20.04 10.96
C THR A 55 9.27 -21.37 11.21
N GLU A 56 10.48 -21.57 10.68
CA GLU A 56 11.26 -22.80 10.77
C GLU A 56 12.69 -22.52 11.26
N ASP A 57 13.24 -23.47 12.00
CA ASP A 57 14.63 -23.44 12.45
C ASP A 57 15.56 -23.68 11.25
N ASN A 58 16.67 -22.94 11.18
CA ASN A 58 17.64 -23.00 10.08
C ASN A 58 17.04 -22.68 8.69
N GLN A 59 16.05 -21.78 8.62
CA GLN A 59 15.52 -21.32 7.34
C GLN A 59 16.56 -20.39 6.64
N ASP A 60 17.20 -20.89 5.58
CA ASP A 60 18.30 -20.21 4.85
C ASP A 60 17.91 -18.85 4.22
N GLY A 61 16.61 -18.63 3.98
CA GLY A 61 16.12 -17.39 3.39
C GLY A 61 14.62 -17.21 3.56
N LEU A 62 14.18 -15.94 3.48
CA LEU A 62 12.78 -15.55 3.50
C LEU A 62 12.54 -14.56 2.36
N GLU A 63 11.54 -14.84 1.54
CA GLU A 63 11.12 -14.01 0.42
C GLU A 63 9.81 -13.32 0.77
N PHE A 64 9.71 -12.03 0.44
CA PHE A 64 8.57 -11.18 0.81
C PHE A 64 7.86 -10.65 -0.42
N SER A 65 6.92 -11.43 -0.93
CA SER A 65 6.02 -10.95 -1.97
C SER A 65 5.07 -9.86 -1.44
N ILE A 66 5.08 -8.71 -2.09
CA ILE A 66 4.33 -7.49 -1.78
C ILE A 66 3.03 -7.49 -2.58
N TYR A 67 1.90 -7.26 -1.91
CA TYR A 67 0.58 -7.23 -2.53
C TYR A 67 -0.20 -5.97 -2.16
N GLU A 68 -1.10 -5.60 -3.06
CA GLU A 68 -2.11 -4.57 -2.90
C GLU A 68 -3.51 -5.19 -2.97
N GLY A 69 -4.35 -4.93 -1.97
CA GLY A 69 -5.74 -5.40 -1.95
C GLY A 69 -6.35 -5.47 -0.56
N GLU A 70 -7.58 -5.98 -0.48
CA GLU A 70 -8.39 -6.05 0.75
C GLU A 70 -8.82 -7.49 1.08
N ARG A 71 -8.38 -8.47 0.31
CA ARG A 71 -8.74 -9.87 0.55
C ARG A 71 -7.84 -10.46 1.63
N ALA A 72 -8.41 -11.37 2.42
CA ALA A 72 -7.67 -12.06 3.49
C ALA A 72 -6.60 -13.01 2.95
N VAL A 73 -6.82 -13.57 1.75
CA VAL A 73 -5.91 -14.48 1.07
C VAL A 73 -4.95 -13.68 0.20
N ALA A 74 -3.65 -13.85 0.40
CA ALA A 74 -2.64 -13.04 -0.30
C ALA A 74 -2.63 -13.30 -1.82
N SER A 75 -2.74 -14.55 -2.26
CA SER A 75 -2.80 -14.91 -3.69
C SER A 75 -3.98 -14.31 -4.46
N GLU A 76 -5.03 -13.86 -3.77
CA GLU A 76 -6.19 -13.26 -4.42
C GLU A 76 -6.07 -11.72 -4.56
N ASN A 77 -5.05 -11.12 -3.94
CA ASN A 77 -4.72 -9.71 -4.07
C ASN A 77 -3.77 -9.48 -5.25
N HIS A 78 -3.56 -8.22 -5.62
CA HIS A 78 -2.69 -7.85 -6.72
C HIS A 78 -1.22 -7.89 -6.30
N LEU A 79 -0.40 -8.72 -6.95
CA LEU A 79 1.04 -8.78 -6.71
C LEU A 79 1.71 -7.53 -7.29
N LEU A 80 2.47 -6.83 -6.45
CA LEU A 80 3.28 -5.67 -6.86
C LEU A 80 4.74 -6.04 -7.11
N GLY A 81 5.26 -7.05 -6.41
CA GLY A 81 6.65 -7.52 -6.54
C GLY A 81 7.03 -8.53 -5.47
N GLU A 82 8.26 -9.04 -5.55
CA GLU A 82 8.91 -9.97 -4.62
C GLU A 82 10.29 -9.47 -4.20
#